data_AF-A0A949XM64-F1
#
_entry.id   AF-A0A949XM64-F1
#
_cell.length_a   1.000
_cell.length_b   1.000
_cell.length_c   1.000
_cell.angle_alpha   90.00
_cell.angle_beta   90.00
_cell.angle_gamma   90.00
#
_symmetry.space_group_name_H-M   'P 1'
#
loop_
_entity.id
_entity.type
_entity.pdbx_description
1 polymer ?
#
loop_
_entity_poly.entity_id
_entity_poly.type
_entity_poly.pdbx_seq_one_letter_code
_entity_poly.pdbx_strand_id
1 'polypeptide(L)' 'MALSADIGFTVETQITTFSTLPLECGITLLNVEAAYETYGTLNAERSNAILLLHAFSGDAHAAGISKETGQPGWWS' A
#
# COMPACT_ATOMS: atom_id res chain seq x y z
N MET A 1 -16.60 -22.61 20.56
CA MET A 1 -17.20 -21.39 19.96
C MET A 1 -16.05 -20.44 19.68
N ALA A 2 -15.37 -20.63 18.55
CA ALA A 2 -14.31 -19.72 18.12
C ALA A 2 -14.99 -18.63 17.27
N LEU A 3 -14.71 -17.36 17.57
CA LEU A 3 -15.13 -16.25 16.72
C LEU A 3 -14.44 -16.43 15.36
N SER A 4 -15.20 -16.80 14.32
CA SER A 4 -14.79 -16.49 12.95
C SER A 4 -15.00 -14.99 12.80
N ALA A 5 -13.96 -14.21 13.08
CA ALA A 5 -13.98 -12.84 12.61
C ALA A 5 -13.96 -12.93 11.08
N ASP A 6 -15.03 -12.48 10.42
CA ASP A 6 -15.02 -12.18 9.00
C ASP A 6 -14.04 -11.01 8.79
N ILE A 7 -12.74 -11.27 8.67
CA ILE A 7 -11.69 -10.21 8.57
C ILE A 7 -11.19 -10.01 7.13
N GLY A 8 -11.77 -10.68 6.14
CA GLY A 8 -11.34 -10.52 4.76
C GLY A 8 -11.97 -9.28 4.12
N PHE A 9 -11.43 -8.09 4.35
CA PHE A 9 -11.70 -6.98 3.42
C PHE A 9 -10.80 -7.13 2.20
N THR A 10 -11.34 -6.81 1.02
CA THR A 10 -10.56 -6.79 -0.21
C THR A 10 -9.86 -5.44 -0.36
N VAL A 11 -8.61 -5.46 -0.79
CA VAL A 11 -7.83 -4.26 -1.13
C VAL A 11 -7.34 -4.35 -2.56
N GLU A 12 -7.27 -3.19 -3.21
CA GLU A 12 -6.79 -3.03 -4.58
C GLU A 12 -5.52 -2.19 -4.54
N THR A 13 -4.48 -2.67 -5.21
CA THR A 13 -3.23 -1.93 -5.38
C THR A 13 -3.47 -0.73 -6.29
N GLN A 14 -3.03 0.44 -5.86
CA GLN A 14 -3.09 1.67 -6.63
C GLN A 14 -1.69 2.03 -7.14
N ILE A 15 -1.64 2.66 -8.31
CA ILE A 15 -0.40 3.18 -8.89
C ILE A 15 -0.47 4.71 -8.89
N THR A 16 0.60 5.35 -8.43
CA THR A 16 0.83 6.78 -8.65
C THR A 16 2.06 6.98 -9.52
N THR A 17 2.04 7.99 -10.39
CA THR A 17 3.13 8.28 -11.33
C THR A 17 3.77 9.62 -11.02
N PHE A 18 5.08 9.61 -10.81
CA PHE A 18 5.90 10.81 -10.69
C PHE A 18 6.55 11.09 -12.04
N SER A 19 6.21 12.24 -12.64
CA SER A 19 6.78 12.64 -13.94
C SER A 19 8.31 12.76 -13.89
N THR A 20 8.85 13.24 -12.78
CA THR A 20 10.28 13.34 -12.51
C THR A 20 10.58 13.04 -11.03
N LEU A 21 11.63 12.27 -10.75
CA LEU A 21 12.10 11.97 -9.41
C LEU A 21 13.63 12.18 -9.32
N PRO A 22 14.11 13.31 -8.76
CA PRO A 22 15.53 13.54 -8.54
C PRO A 22 16.04 12.63 -7.41
N LEU A 23 17.17 11.98 -7.64
CA LEU A 23 17.84 11.12 -6.68
C LEU A 23 19.04 11.83 -6.04
N GLU A 24 19.42 11.40 -4.84
CA GLU A 24 20.58 11.95 -4.12
C GLU A 24 21.90 11.80 -4.90
N CYS A 25 22.02 10.77 -5.75
CA CYS A 25 23.18 10.56 -6.61
C CYS A 25 23.26 11.52 -7.82
N GLY A 26 22.33 12.48 -7.94
CA GLY A 26 22.31 13.49 -9.01
C GLY A 26 21.64 13.04 -10.31
N ILE A 27 21.12 11.81 -10.37
CA ILE A 27 20.34 11.30 -11.50
C ILE A 27 18.86 11.63 -11.30
N THR A 28 18.15 11.95 -12.38
CA THR A 28 16.69 12.11 -12.37
C THR A 28 16.04 10.93 -13.09
N LEU A 29 15.14 10.23 -12.40
CA LEU A 29 14.27 9.24 -13.03
C LEU A 29 13.04 9.93 -13.64
N LEU A 30 12.57 9.43 -14.78
CA LEU A 30 11.39 9.94 -15.47
C LEU A 30 10.26 8.92 -15.39
N ASN A 31 9.03 9.39 -15.21
CA ASN A 31 7.81 8.57 -15.20
C ASN A 31 7.91 7.38 -14.23
N VAL A 32 8.30 7.63 -12.98
CA VAL A 32 8.40 6.59 -11.94
C VAL A 32 7.00 6.23 -11.48
N GLU A 33 6.65 4.95 -11.58
CA GLU A 33 5.43 4.40 -11.02
C GLU A 33 5.71 3.79 -9.64
N ALA A 34 4.88 4.16 -8.66
CA ALA A 34 4.93 3.60 -7.31
C ALA A 34 3.59 2.95 -6.96
N ALA A 35 3.64 1.67 -6.61
CA ALA A 35 2.49 0.93 -6.11
C ALA A 35 2.28 1.20 -4.62
N TYR A 36 1.03 1.41 -4.22
CA TYR A 36 0.66 1.61 -2.82
C TYR A 36 -0.75 1.06 -2.53
N GLU A 37 -1.02 0.80 -1.27
CA GLU A 37 -2.35 0.46 -0.76
C GLU A 37 -2.74 1.40 0.37
N THR A 38 -4.04 1.61 0.53
CA THR A 38 -4.60 2.43 1.60
C THR A 38 -5.64 1.64 2.36
N TYR A 39 -5.57 1.70 3.68
CA TYR A 39 -6.47 0.99 4.58
C TYR A 39 -7.28 2.01 5.38
N GLY A 40 -8.60 1.98 5.26
CA GLY A 40 -9.51 2.95 5.87
C GLY A 40 -9.70 4.23 5.04
N THR A 41 -10.07 5.32 5.71
CA THR A 41 -10.49 6.58 5.06
C THR A 41 -9.73 7.77 5.62
N LEU A 42 -9.17 8.60 4.73
CA LEU A 42 -8.55 9.88 5.08
C LEU A 42 -9.63 10.87 5.54
N ASN A 43 -9.43 11.52 6.68
CA ASN A 43 -10.36 12.57 7.16
C ASN A 43 -10.25 13.84 6.31
N ALA A 44 -11.23 14.74 6.46
CA ALA A 44 -11.30 15.99 5.68
C ALA A 44 -10.07 16.88 5.91
N GLU A 45 -9.55 16.91 7.14
CA GLU A 45 -8.38 17.68 7.55
C GLU A 45 -7.04 17.05 7.12
N ARG A 46 -7.08 15.82 6.59
CA ARG A 46 -5.91 15.00 6.18
C ARG A 46 -4.87 14.81 7.29
N SER A 47 -5.33 14.68 8.53
CA SER A 47 -4.48 14.60 9.72
C SER A 47 -4.33 13.20 10.30
N ASN A 48 -4.98 12.19 9.71
CA ASN A 48 -4.99 10.81 10.21
C ASN A 48 -4.20 9.81 9.34
N ALA A 49 -3.34 10.28 8.44
CA ALA A 49 -2.52 9.41 7.61
C ALA A 49 -1.35 8.82 8.43
N ILE A 50 -1.17 7.50 8.32
CA ILE A 50 0.00 6.78 8.87
C ILE A 50 0.68 6.06 7.70
N LEU A 51 1.98 6.27 7.54
CA LEU A 51 2.78 5.59 6.52
C LEU A 51 3.39 4.31 7.09
N LEU A 52 3.08 3.17 6.47
CA LEU A 52 3.70 1.89 6.77
C LEU A 52 4.84 1.66 5.77
N LEU A 53 6.04 1.38 6.27
CA LEU A 53 7.18 1.00 5.46
C LEU A 53 7.39 -0.51 5.56
N HIS A 54 7.59 -1.16 4.42
CA HIS A 54 7.80 -2.60 4.38
C HIS A 54 9.27 -2.97 4.64
N ALA A 55 9.49 -4.24 5.01
CA ALA A 55 10.82 -4.83 5.11
C ALA A 55 11.39 -5.16 3.71
N PHE A 56 12.63 -5.65 3.64
CA PHE A 56 13.36 -5.84 2.38
C PHE A 56 12.60 -6.65 1.30
N SER A 57 12.00 -7.78 1.66
CA SER A 57 11.27 -8.65 0.73
C SER A 57 9.76 -8.38 0.68
N GLY A 58 9.30 -7.38 1.44
CA GLY A 58 7.89 -7.00 1.46
C GLY A 58 7.52 -6.11 0.28
N ASP A 59 6.21 -5.88 0.15
CA ASP A 59 5.62 -4.96 -0.82
C ASP A 59 4.54 -4.11 -0.13
N ALA A 60 3.69 -3.43 -0.92
CA ALA A 60 2.63 -2.58 -0.41
C ALA A 60 1.49 -3.34 0.30
N HIS A 61 1.38 -4.66 0.12
CA HIS A 61 0.21 -5.46 0.52
C HIS A 61 0.26 -5.90 2.00
N ALA A 62 0.13 -4.94 2.92
CA ALA A 62 0.27 -5.18 4.35
C ALA A 62 -0.87 -6.02 4.97
N ALA A 63 -2.11 -5.85 4.51
CA ALA A 63 -3.30 -6.48 5.11
C ALA A 63 -4.47 -6.66 4.11
N GLY A 64 -5.44 -7.48 4.48
CA GLY A 64 -6.62 -7.77 3.64
C GLY A 64 -6.35 -8.84 2.58
N ILE A 65 -7.32 -9.06 1.70
CA ILE A 65 -7.20 -9.98 0.57
C ILE A 65 -6.98 -9.17 -0.70
N SER A 66 -5.90 -9.46 -1.44
CA SER A 66 -5.64 -8.86 -2.73
C SER A 66 -6.79 -9.13 -3.70
N LYS A 67 -7.35 -8.07 -4.30
CA LYS A 67 -8.39 -8.18 -5.34
C LYS A 67 -7.89 -8.90 -6.59
N GLU A 68 -6.60 -8.79 -6.87
CA GLU A 68 -5.98 -9.32 -8.09
C GLU A 68 -5.55 -10.78 -7.92
N THR A 69 -4.88 -11.10 -6.82
CA THR A 69 -4.26 -12.43 -6.62
C THR A 69 -5.03 -13.33 -5.66
N GLY A 70 -5.95 -12.77 -4.87
CA GLY A 70 -6.65 -13.48 -3.79
C GLY A 70 -5.74 -13.87 -2.62
N GLN A 71 -4.47 -13.47 -2.62
CA GLN A 71 -3.54 -13.74 -1.53
C GLN A 71 -3.80 -12.80 -0.34
N PRO A 72 -3.55 -13.27 0.91
CA PRO A 72 -3.61 -12.41 2.08
C PRO A 72 -2.37 -11.52 2.21
N GLY A 73 -2.54 -10.35 2.83
CA GLY A 73 -1.45 -9.43 3.13
C GLY A 73 -0.46 -9.93 4.18
N TRP A 74 0.70 -9.30 4.26
CA TRP A 74 1.85 -9.74 5.08
C TRP A 74 1.56 -9.91 6.58
N TRP A 75 0.59 -9.20 7.15
CA TRP A 75 0.23 -9.25 8.57
C TRP A 75 -1.14 -9.89 8.85
N SER A 76 -1.61 -10.76 7.95
CA SER A 76 -2.90 -11.45 8.05
C SER A 76 -2.91 -12.65 9.02
#